data_AF-A0A0D3HPB4-F1
#
_entry.id   AF-A0A0D3HPB4-F1
#
_cell.length_a   1.000
_cell.length_b   1.000
_cell.length_c   1.000
_cell.angle_alpha   90.00
_cell.angle_beta   90.00
_cell.angle_gamma   90.00
#
_symmetry.space_group_name_H-M   'P 1'
#
loop_
_entity.id
_entity.type
_entity.pdbx_description
1 polymer ?
#
loop_
_entity_poly.entity_id
_entity_poly.type
_entity_poly.pdbx_seq_one_letter_code
_entity_poly.pdbx_strand_id
1 'polypeptide(L)'
;MSHLRAVFRRIDDADKRIRYGFDPVEERIDDALQHARPDAGHVREALLAVDADIEAIRSSIREVYRFPCDGDERRGPPPPATAPATGVVMTRRMGEIRRGPQMRHLSLAIGGFEARLRCCVLTLAAFPECAVIKKRLLIHWWLGEGFVRSAAEGKSRFDELIAKGFIVPIPGHLCSTVHRCTVRPWMRDLLTGVAKRSAFLDLDPGNDFTLARRACLNAGRMSSGFSAEARAIYNVDQKYLELDDAWFAGKKELRALQLGQWREFGPLEQIANPMDSHIELSGVEHLAGMESCKNLRYISFRGISRIESLSDSIGKLRDLTVLDLRACHNLEELGQGITRLDRLEYLDLSECHLLVGMPKGIGRLTRLEVLKGFVVANPSRREPCHLNELTKLNKLRKLGIVIGTMAVPTDDEFMKLGEFRALESLKIRWGVLASDNKGKIEASSHQKPIDKMKFALPPNLKKLDLRCFPLTDFAQWVMPKDVKKLYIRGGKLMTLGDEQGWEAEVLRLRFLNDLEYDHDRLKRSFRKLKPENTEIHACPKFIRGQ
;
A
#
# COMPACT_ATOMS: atom_id res chain seq x y z
N MET A 1 32.11 -0.14 -4.69
CA MET A 1 30.99 -0.98 -4.20
C MET A 1 31.29 -1.66 -2.86
N SER A 2 32.47 -2.25 -2.64
CA SER A 2 32.88 -2.85 -1.35
C SER A 2 32.92 -1.85 -0.19
N HIS A 3 33.50 -0.67 -0.43
CA HIS A 3 33.59 0.41 0.56
C HIS A 3 32.21 0.96 0.96
N LEU A 4 31.26 1.05 0.03
CA LEU A 4 29.89 1.51 0.29
C LEU A 4 29.11 0.50 1.15
N ARG A 5 29.26 -0.80 0.87
CA ARG A 5 28.69 -1.88 1.69
C ARG A 5 29.30 -1.93 3.09
N ALA A 6 30.59 -1.60 3.24
CA ALA A 6 31.23 -1.51 4.55
C ALA A 6 30.72 -0.32 5.36
N VAL A 7 30.55 0.84 4.72
CA VAL A 7 29.93 2.03 5.34
C VAL A 7 28.49 1.75 5.74
N PHE A 8 27.68 1.13 4.88
CA PHE A 8 26.30 0.78 5.22
C PHE A 8 26.20 -0.25 6.36
N ARG A 9 27.09 -1.27 6.40
CA ARG A 9 27.15 -2.20 7.53
C ARG A 9 27.52 -1.49 8.83
N ARG A 10 28.53 -0.63 8.81
CA ARG A 10 28.92 0.17 9.98
C ARG A 10 27.78 1.04 10.49
N ILE A 11 27.01 1.67 9.59
CA ILE A 11 25.83 2.47 9.95
C ILE A 11 24.70 1.57 10.50
N ASP A 12 24.48 0.38 9.93
CA ASP A 12 23.44 -0.54 10.41
C ASP A 12 23.75 -1.10 11.81
N ASP A 13 25.01 -1.45 12.07
CA ASP A 13 25.47 -1.91 13.38
C ASP A 13 25.46 -0.79 14.42
N ALA A 14 25.65 0.46 13.98
CA ALA A 14 25.53 1.66 14.78
C ALA A 14 24.07 1.98 15.13
N ASP A 15 23.16 1.94 14.15
CA ASP A 15 21.73 2.18 14.36
C ASP A 15 21.12 1.12 15.29
N LYS A 16 21.56 -0.14 15.19
CA LYS A 16 21.18 -1.20 16.14
C LYS A 16 21.67 -0.87 17.55
N ARG A 17 22.93 -0.47 17.71
CA ARG A 17 23.48 -0.06 19.02
C ARG A 17 22.73 1.12 19.64
N ILE A 18 22.32 2.09 18.84
CA ILE A 18 21.50 3.22 19.32
C ILE A 18 20.10 2.72 19.69
N ARG A 19 19.46 1.92 18.83
CA ARG A 19 18.07 1.48 19.01
C ARG A 19 17.92 0.55 20.22
N TYR A 20 18.80 -0.43 20.38
CA TYR A 20 18.81 -1.35 21.54
C TYR A 20 19.52 -0.76 22.77
N GLY A 21 20.19 0.39 22.63
CA GLY A 21 20.79 1.09 23.76
C GLY A 21 19.75 1.70 24.71
N PHE A 22 18.50 1.85 24.27
CA PHE A 22 17.39 2.31 25.12
C PHE A 22 16.75 1.19 25.94
N ASP A 23 16.94 -0.09 25.59
CA ASP A 23 16.35 -1.21 26.32
C ASP A 23 16.80 -1.24 27.80
N PRO A 24 18.09 -1.05 28.14
CA PRO A 24 18.53 -0.94 29.55
C PRO A 24 17.99 0.30 30.29
N VAL A 25 17.69 1.38 29.55
CA VAL A 25 17.10 2.59 30.12
C VAL A 25 15.65 2.34 30.50
N GLU A 26 14.89 1.69 29.60
CA GLU A 26 13.50 1.31 29.86
C GLU A 26 13.41 0.30 31.01
N GLU A 27 14.25 -0.75 31.02
CA GLU A 27 14.30 -1.73 32.12
C GLU A 27 14.58 -1.08 33.48
N ARG A 28 15.54 -0.14 33.55
CA ARG A 28 15.87 0.54 34.82
C ARG A 28 14.79 1.52 35.27
N ILE A 29 14.08 2.16 34.35
CA ILE A 29 12.94 3.01 34.67
C ILE A 29 11.80 2.15 35.22
N ASP A 30 11.52 1.00 34.59
CA ASP A 30 10.48 0.09 35.04
C ASP A 30 10.81 -0.53 36.42
N ASP A 31 12.05 -0.94 36.66
CA ASP A 31 12.51 -1.45 37.97
C ASP A 31 12.37 -0.39 39.08
N ALA A 32 12.72 0.87 38.78
CA ALA A 32 12.57 1.98 39.73
C ALA A 32 11.10 2.27 40.06
N LEU A 33 10.17 2.00 39.13
CA LEU A 33 8.74 2.26 39.27
C LEU A 33 7.95 1.10 39.90
N GLN A 34 8.49 -0.13 39.93
CA GLN A 34 7.81 -1.30 40.50
C GLN A 34 7.80 -1.35 42.04
N HIS A 35 8.54 -0.48 42.73
CA HIS A 35 8.61 -0.46 44.19
C HIS A 35 7.46 0.36 44.81
N ALA A 36 6.60 -0.29 45.60
CA ALA A 36 5.39 0.33 46.19
C ALA A 36 5.65 1.53 47.14
N ARG A 37 6.88 1.71 47.62
CA ARG A 37 7.39 2.92 48.31
C ARG A 37 8.87 3.11 47.97
N PRO A 38 9.21 3.90 46.95
CA PRO A 38 10.60 4.09 46.57
C PRO A 38 11.35 4.93 47.63
N ASP A 39 12.43 4.39 48.18
CA ASP A 39 13.37 5.16 49.01
C ASP A 39 14.13 6.16 48.13
N ALA A 40 14.32 7.38 48.62
CA ALA A 40 14.98 8.47 47.89
C ALA A 40 16.42 8.12 47.49
N GLY A 41 17.10 7.26 48.28
CA GLY A 41 18.42 6.73 47.93
C GLY A 41 18.37 5.84 46.67
N HIS A 42 17.41 4.92 46.61
CA HIS A 42 17.24 3.99 45.50
C HIS A 42 16.87 4.70 44.18
N VAL A 43 15.96 5.68 44.24
CA VAL A 43 15.61 6.50 43.06
C VAL A 43 16.81 7.28 42.54
N ARG A 44 17.63 7.82 43.45
CA ARG A 44 18.82 8.57 43.07
C ARG A 44 19.86 7.69 42.37
N GLU A 45 20.08 6.46 42.84
CA GLU A 45 20.98 5.51 42.19
C GLU A 45 20.46 5.08 40.81
N ALA A 46 19.15 4.80 40.69
CA ALA A 46 18.53 4.48 39.40
C ALA A 46 18.67 5.61 38.38
N LEU A 47 18.47 6.88 38.80
CA LEU A 47 18.63 8.04 37.93
C LEU A 47 20.09 8.22 37.47
N LEU A 48 21.08 7.97 38.34
CA LEU A 48 22.49 8.02 37.95
C LEU A 48 22.86 6.94 36.93
N ALA A 49 22.29 5.74 37.06
CA ALA A 49 22.49 4.66 36.10
C ALA A 49 21.84 4.97 34.73
N VAL A 50 20.62 5.54 34.74
CA VAL A 50 19.95 6.03 33.52
C VAL A 50 20.76 7.14 32.83
N ASP A 51 21.31 8.09 33.60
CA ASP A 51 22.17 9.15 33.04
C ASP A 51 23.44 8.58 32.37
N ALA A 52 24.02 7.54 32.96
CA ALA A 52 25.19 6.85 32.39
C ALA A 52 24.85 6.14 31.07
N ASP A 53 23.71 5.45 30.99
CA ASP A 53 23.23 4.81 29.76
C ASP A 53 22.90 5.85 28.69
N ILE A 54 22.26 6.97 29.06
CA ILE A 54 21.99 8.09 28.15
C ILE A 54 23.31 8.67 27.61
N GLU A 55 24.34 8.82 28.44
CA GLU A 55 25.66 9.26 27.95
C GLU A 55 26.34 8.20 27.07
N ALA A 56 26.14 6.91 27.31
CA ALA A 56 26.63 5.85 26.42
C ALA A 56 25.94 5.88 25.04
N ILE A 57 24.63 6.12 25.01
CA ILE A 57 23.86 6.32 23.77
C ILE A 57 24.34 7.60 23.08
N ARG A 58 24.51 8.71 23.81
CA ARG A 58 25.04 9.97 23.26
C ARG A 58 26.45 9.81 22.71
N SER A 59 27.32 9.07 23.39
CA SER A 59 28.67 8.75 22.92
C SER A 59 28.63 7.92 21.65
N SER A 60 27.76 6.90 21.61
CA SER A 60 27.52 6.09 20.41
C SER A 60 27.08 6.98 19.25
N ILE A 61 26.03 7.80 19.43
CA ILE A 61 25.57 8.79 18.44
C ILE A 61 26.74 9.68 17.97
N ARG A 62 27.51 10.24 18.91
CA ARG A 62 28.68 11.09 18.58
C ARG A 62 29.72 10.32 17.75
N GLU A 63 29.94 9.04 18.01
CA GLU A 63 30.87 8.18 17.27
C GLU A 63 30.33 7.83 15.87
N VAL A 64 29.05 7.46 15.74
CA VAL A 64 28.39 7.14 14.45
C VAL A 64 28.47 8.31 13.48
N TYR A 65 28.27 9.53 13.98
CA TYR A 65 28.19 10.73 13.17
C TYR A 65 29.51 11.52 13.12
N ARG A 66 30.60 11.00 13.68
CA ARG A 66 31.96 11.56 13.54
C ARG A 66 32.75 10.71 12.56
N PHE A 67 32.78 11.15 11.30
CA PHE A 67 33.69 10.56 10.31
C PHE A 67 35.12 11.03 10.59
N PRO A 68 36.13 10.13 10.60
CA PRO A 68 37.52 10.56 10.55
C PRO A 68 37.74 11.26 9.20
N CYS A 69 38.07 12.55 9.24
CA CYS A 69 38.81 13.16 8.15
C CYS A 69 40.26 12.72 8.33
N ASP A 70 40.85 12.06 7.34
CA ASP A 70 42.29 11.86 7.31
C ASP A 70 42.99 13.21 7.47
N GLY A 71 43.94 13.27 8.41
CA GLY A 71 44.72 14.47 8.71
C GLY A 71 44.91 14.70 10.20
N ASP A 72 45.45 13.73 10.92
CA ASP A 72 46.04 13.95 12.24
C ASP A 72 47.43 14.58 12.03
N GLU A 73 47.56 15.87 12.34
CA GLU A 73 48.84 16.40 12.84
C GLU A 73 48.63 17.69 13.65
N ARG A 74 48.96 17.56 14.95
CA ARG A 74 49.48 18.54 15.91
C ARG A 74 48.50 19.24 16.87
N ARG A 75 48.90 19.09 18.15
CA ARG A 75 48.25 19.48 19.41
C ARG A 75 48.31 20.99 19.71
N GLY A 76 47.29 21.45 20.41
CA GLY A 76 47.36 22.45 21.48
C GLY A 76 46.14 22.26 22.41
N PRO A 77 46.27 22.37 23.74
CA PRO A 77 45.14 22.14 24.66
C PRO A 77 44.14 23.30 24.57
N PRO A 78 42.82 23.06 24.75
CA PRO A 78 41.85 24.16 24.74
C PRO A 78 41.84 24.88 26.10
N PRO A 79 41.61 26.21 26.14
CA PRO A 79 41.28 26.91 27.37
C PRO A 79 39.83 26.62 27.80
N PRO A 80 39.47 26.84 29.08
CA PRO A 80 38.21 26.37 29.61
C PRO A 80 37.02 27.28 29.25
N ALA A 81 35.91 26.59 28.99
CA ALA A 81 34.49 26.95 29.10
C ALA A 81 34.09 28.43 29.11
N THR A 82 33.50 28.87 27.99
CA THR A 82 32.32 29.73 27.98
C THR A 82 31.26 29.09 27.11
N ALA A 83 30.05 28.92 27.65
CA ALA A 83 28.93 28.22 27.03
C ALA A 83 28.55 28.82 25.66
N PRO A 84 28.12 28.00 24.69
CA PRO A 84 27.05 28.48 23.80
C PRO A 84 26.09 27.43 23.22
N ALA A 85 24.83 27.87 23.05
CA ALA A 85 24.02 27.67 21.85
C ALA A 85 23.94 26.25 21.23
N THR A 86 23.41 25.27 21.97
CA THR A 86 23.23 23.89 21.48
C THR A 86 22.20 23.74 20.35
N GLY A 87 21.24 24.66 20.21
CA GLY A 87 20.24 24.62 19.13
C GLY A 87 20.73 25.07 17.74
N VAL A 88 21.65 26.04 17.69
CA VAL A 88 22.17 26.60 16.42
C VAL A 88 23.34 25.78 15.87
N VAL A 89 24.12 25.12 16.73
CA VAL A 89 25.28 24.32 16.32
C VAL A 89 24.87 22.97 15.72
N MET A 90 23.79 22.35 16.19
CA MET A 90 23.23 21.10 15.64
C MET A 90 22.73 21.27 14.20
N THR A 91 21.99 22.36 13.92
CA THR A 91 21.51 22.68 12.57
C THR A 91 22.65 23.07 11.62
N ARG A 92 23.68 23.75 12.13
CA ARG A 92 24.90 24.09 11.37
C ARG A 92 25.74 22.86 11.03
N ARG A 93 25.98 21.94 11.99
CA ARG A 93 26.67 20.65 11.74
C ARG A 93 25.91 19.74 10.78
N MET A 94 24.59 19.67 10.88
CA MET A 94 23.77 18.95 9.89
C MET A 94 23.90 19.57 8.49
N GLY A 95 23.95 20.91 8.41
CA GLY A 95 24.19 21.67 7.18
C GLY A 95 25.60 21.50 6.59
N GLU A 96 26.61 21.25 7.43
CA GLU A 96 27.99 20.93 7.05
C GLU A 96 28.13 19.49 6.58
N ILE A 97 27.51 18.51 7.27
CA ILE A 97 27.42 17.10 6.82
C ILE A 97 26.69 17.02 5.47
N ARG A 98 25.60 17.77 5.30
CA ARG A 98 24.83 17.88 4.04
C ARG A 98 25.67 18.42 2.87
N ARG A 99 26.73 19.19 3.14
CA ARG A 99 27.65 19.75 2.13
C ARG A 99 29.02 19.05 2.10
N GLY A 100 29.21 18.04 2.94
CA GLY A 100 30.46 17.31 3.09
C GLY A 100 30.81 16.44 1.86
N PRO A 101 32.07 15.99 1.76
CA PRO A 101 32.55 15.19 0.63
C PRO A 101 31.76 13.90 0.42
N GLN A 102 31.35 13.21 1.49
CA GLN A 102 30.61 11.94 1.36
C GLN A 102 29.25 12.13 0.68
N MET A 103 28.53 13.22 0.99
CA MET A 103 27.24 13.53 0.36
C MET A 103 27.39 13.93 -1.11
N ARG A 104 28.52 14.56 -1.48
CA ARG A 104 28.86 14.81 -2.89
C ARG A 104 29.15 13.50 -3.63
N HIS A 105 29.92 12.59 -3.03
CA HIS A 105 30.20 11.28 -3.63
C HIS A 105 28.93 10.44 -3.81
N LEU A 106 28.02 10.45 -2.83
CA LEU A 106 26.72 9.78 -2.94
C LEU A 106 25.82 10.45 -4.00
N SER A 107 25.83 11.78 -4.10
CA SER A 107 25.13 12.50 -5.18
C SER A 107 25.67 12.11 -6.55
N LEU A 108 26.99 11.99 -6.70
CA LEU A 108 27.63 11.52 -7.92
C LEU A 108 27.27 10.06 -8.22
N ALA A 109 27.19 9.20 -7.20
CA ALA A 109 26.76 7.82 -7.36
C ALA A 109 25.32 7.72 -7.91
N ILE A 110 24.39 8.57 -7.44
CA ILE A 110 23.05 8.69 -8.02
C ILE A 110 23.12 9.19 -9.47
N GLY A 111 23.99 10.16 -9.74
CA GLY A 111 24.28 10.66 -11.09
C GLY A 111 24.83 9.59 -12.04
N GLY A 112 25.50 8.56 -11.51
CA GLY A 112 26.00 7.41 -12.28
C GLY A 112 24.95 6.32 -12.56
N PHE A 113 23.73 6.42 -12.03
CA PHE A 113 22.68 5.43 -12.30
C PHE A 113 22.19 5.51 -13.75
N GLU A 114 21.77 4.36 -14.28
CA GLU A 114 20.96 4.30 -15.51
C GLU A 114 19.75 5.23 -15.37
N ALA A 115 19.41 5.95 -16.45
CA ALA A 115 18.50 7.08 -16.40
C ALA A 115 17.13 6.73 -15.79
N ARG A 116 16.54 5.58 -16.15
CA ARG A 116 15.24 5.16 -15.60
C ARG A 116 15.33 4.77 -14.13
N LEU A 117 16.37 4.04 -13.73
CA LEU A 117 16.61 3.74 -12.31
C LEU A 117 16.80 5.02 -11.47
N ARG A 118 17.48 6.02 -12.03
CA ARG A 118 17.64 7.34 -11.41
C ARG A 118 16.28 8.01 -11.19
N CYS A 119 15.39 7.99 -12.18
CA CYS A 119 14.03 8.49 -12.01
C CYS A 119 13.27 7.72 -10.92
N CYS A 120 13.35 6.38 -10.89
CA CYS A 120 12.71 5.57 -9.86
C CYS A 120 13.17 5.96 -8.45
N VAL A 121 14.48 6.12 -8.22
CA VAL A 121 14.98 6.47 -6.88
C VAL A 121 14.59 7.90 -6.48
N LEU A 122 14.55 8.85 -7.42
CA LEU A 122 14.19 10.23 -7.11
C LEU A 122 12.72 10.41 -6.73
N THR A 123 11.81 9.52 -7.17
CA THR A 123 10.39 9.56 -6.69
C THR A 123 10.26 9.39 -5.18
N LEU A 124 11.25 8.77 -4.52
CA LEU A 124 11.23 8.58 -3.08
C LEU A 124 11.36 9.90 -2.30
N ALA A 125 11.89 10.95 -2.93
CA ALA A 125 12.01 12.28 -2.32
C ALA A 125 10.64 12.96 -2.09
N ALA A 126 9.60 12.52 -2.81
CA ALA A 126 8.26 13.08 -2.70
C ALA A 126 7.59 12.82 -1.34
N PHE A 127 7.96 11.74 -0.65
CA PHE A 127 7.29 11.31 0.57
C PHE A 127 7.91 11.96 1.81
N PRO A 128 7.14 12.18 2.90
CA PRO A 128 7.67 12.73 4.15
C PRO A 128 8.74 11.85 4.82
N GLU A 129 9.43 12.40 5.81
CA GLU A 129 10.37 11.62 6.63
C GLU A 129 9.67 10.47 7.35
N CYS A 130 10.36 9.34 7.47
CA CYS A 130 9.86 8.10 8.08
C CYS A 130 8.59 7.53 7.43
N ALA A 131 8.17 8.05 6.26
CA ALA A 131 7.02 7.55 5.54
C ALA A 131 7.14 6.05 5.26
N VAL A 132 6.04 5.33 5.50
CA VAL A 132 5.90 3.94 5.10
C VAL A 132 5.15 3.87 3.78
N ILE A 133 5.86 3.51 2.72
CA ILE A 133 5.39 3.54 1.33
C ILE A 133 5.11 2.12 0.85
N LYS A 134 4.00 1.92 0.12
CA LYS A 134 3.73 0.63 -0.51
C LYS A 134 4.53 0.46 -1.80
N LYS A 135 5.17 -0.71 -1.94
CA LYS A 135 5.88 -1.13 -3.15
C LYS A 135 5.02 -0.98 -4.42
N ARG A 136 3.75 -1.38 -4.36
CA ARG A 136 2.84 -1.31 -5.53
C ARG A 136 2.63 0.12 -6.03
N LEU A 137 2.50 1.07 -5.10
CA LEU A 137 2.21 2.45 -5.44
C LEU A 137 3.37 3.10 -6.19
N LEU A 138 4.61 2.84 -5.75
CA LEU A 138 5.81 3.26 -6.47
C LEU A 138 5.86 2.65 -7.86
N ILE A 139 5.59 1.35 -7.98
CA ILE A 139 5.57 0.66 -9.28
C ILE A 139 4.52 1.25 -10.23
N HIS A 140 3.32 1.59 -9.73
CA HIS A 140 2.27 2.22 -10.56
C HIS A 140 2.68 3.61 -11.02
N TRP A 141 3.32 4.41 -10.15
CA TRP A 141 3.89 5.69 -10.56
C TRP A 141 4.96 5.50 -11.64
N TRP A 142 5.92 4.60 -11.42
CA TRP A 142 6.99 4.32 -12.38
C TRP A 142 6.47 3.80 -13.72
N LEU A 143 5.39 3.01 -13.72
CA LEU A 143 4.69 2.58 -14.93
C LEU A 143 4.04 3.76 -15.65
N GLY A 144 3.30 4.59 -14.90
CA GLY A 144 2.62 5.77 -15.42
C GLY A 144 3.57 6.68 -16.18
N GLU A 145 4.72 6.97 -15.59
CA GLU A 145 5.73 7.82 -16.22
C GLU A 145 6.65 7.12 -17.23
N GLY A 146 6.58 5.79 -17.31
CA GLY A 146 7.40 4.99 -18.22
C GLY A 146 8.86 4.82 -17.79
N PHE A 147 9.14 4.91 -16.48
CA PHE A 147 10.44 4.50 -15.94
C PHE A 147 10.61 2.98 -15.95
N VAL A 148 9.51 2.24 -15.98
CA VAL A 148 9.49 0.79 -16.19
C VAL A 148 8.43 0.45 -17.23
N ARG A 149 8.64 -0.66 -17.95
CA ARG A 149 7.76 -1.13 -19.02
C ARG A 149 6.69 -2.12 -18.55
N SER A 150 6.89 -2.72 -17.38
CA SER A 150 5.97 -3.70 -16.81
C SER A 150 6.04 -3.71 -15.28
N ALA A 151 4.99 -4.22 -14.64
CA ALA A 151 5.00 -4.41 -13.18
C ALA A 151 6.10 -5.39 -12.72
N ALA A 152 6.53 -6.32 -13.58
CA ALA A 152 7.64 -7.23 -13.29
C ALA A 152 8.98 -6.49 -13.26
N GLU A 153 9.24 -5.65 -14.27
CA GLU A 153 10.42 -4.76 -14.28
C GLU A 153 10.39 -3.81 -13.07
N GLY A 154 9.23 -3.23 -12.74
CA GLY A 154 9.05 -2.42 -11.54
C GLY A 154 9.45 -3.13 -10.24
N LYS A 155 9.11 -4.41 -10.09
CA LYS A 155 9.57 -5.20 -8.93
C LYS A 155 11.08 -5.36 -8.93
N SER A 156 11.68 -5.70 -10.08
CA SER A 156 13.14 -5.86 -10.22
C SER A 156 13.87 -4.57 -9.86
N ARG A 157 13.39 -3.40 -10.33
CA ARG A 157 13.97 -2.09 -10.00
C ARG A 157 13.84 -1.75 -8.52
N PHE A 158 12.70 -2.07 -7.90
CA PHE A 158 12.52 -1.91 -6.47
C PHE A 158 13.52 -2.77 -5.67
N ASP A 159 13.70 -4.02 -6.06
CA ASP A 159 14.63 -4.95 -5.39
C ASP A 159 16.09 -4.52 -5.62
N GLU A 160 16.42 -3.97 -6.79
CA GLU A 160 17.71 -3.32 -7.07
C GLU A 160 17.96 -2.12 -6.13
N LEU A 161 16.96 -1.28 -5.87
CA LEU A 161 17.08 -0.14 -4.96
C LEU A 161 17.24 -0.56 -3.49
N ILE A 162 16.64 -1.69 -3.08
CA ILE A 162 16.93 -2.31 -1.78
C ILE A 162 18.40 -2.75 -1.73
N ALA A 163 18.87 -3.49 -2.73
CA ALA A 163 20.24 -4.00 -2.77
C ALA A 163 21.31 -2.88 -2.78
N LYS A 164 20.96 -1.70 -3.29
CA LYS A 164 21.81 -0.49 -3.29
C LYS A 164 21.66 0.37 -2.02
N GLY A 165 20.76 0.02 -1.10
CA GLY A 165 20.59 0.69 0.20
C GLY A 165 19.72 1.96 0.18
N PHE A 166 19.02 2.25 -0.92
CA PHE A 166 18.14 3.43 -1.02
C PHE A 166 16.76 3.20 -0.40
N ILE A 167 16.35 1.94 -0.33
CA ILE A 167 15.07 1.51 0.22
C ILE A 167 15.33 0.57 1.40
N VAL A 168 14.72 0.87 2.54
CA VAL A 168 14.68 -0.04 3.68
C VAL A 168 13.39 -0.86 3.60
N PRO A 169 13.46 -2.17 3.35
CA PRO A 169 12.28 -3.01 3.29
C PRO A 169 11.62 -3.11 4.66
N ILE A 170 10.29 -2.99 4.71
CA ILE A 170 9.52 -3.26 5.93
C ILE A 170 8.86 -4.64 5.74
N PRO A 171 9.35 -5.69 6.43
CA PRO A 171 8.77 -7.02 6.32
C PRO A 171 7.34 -7.01 6.84
N GLY A 172 6.48 -7.82 6.21
CA GLY A 172 5.16 -8.07 6.75
C GLY A 172 5.24 -9.12 7.86
N HIS A 173 4.40 -9.00 8.88
CA HIS A 173 4.37 -9.89 10.06
C HIS A 173 4.35 -11.39 9.73
N LEU A 174 3.79 -11.79 8.58
CA LEU A 174 3.61 -13.20 8.15
C LEU A 174 3.75 -13.37 6.63
N CYS A 175 4.66 -12.62 6.01
CA CYS A 175 4.85 -12.65 4.57
C CYS A 175 6.31 -12.40 4.21
N SER A 176 6.97 -13.40 3.61
CA SER A 176 8.33 -13.29 3.10
C SER A 176 8.47 -12.27 1.96
N THR A 177 7.37 -11.97 1.25
CA THR A 177 7.38 -10.94 0.20
C THR A 177 7.28 -9.54 0.80
N VAL A 178 8.28 -8.70 0.50
CA VAL A 178 8.29 -7.28 0.87
C VAL A 178 7.23 -6.52 0.07
N HIS A 179 6.32 -5.86 0.79
CA HIS A 179 5.25 -5.05 0.21
C HIS A 179 5.30 -3.57 0.60
N ARG A 180 6.13 -3.23 1.59
CA ARG A 180 6.26 -1.89 2.16
C ARG A 180 7.73 -1.56 2.30
N CYS A 181 8.03 -0.28 2.31
CA CYS A 181 9.37 0.22 2.57
C CYS A 181 9.34 1.59 3.21
N THR A 182 10.48 2.01 3.73
CA THR A 182 10.76 3.37 4.14
C THR A 182 12.11 3.82 3.60
N VAL A 183 12.40 5.11 3.74
CA VAL A 183 13.65 5.73 3.31
C VAL A 183 14.26 6.39 4.54
N ARG A 184 15.56 6.15 4.76
CA ARG A 184 16.29 6.74 5.90
C ARG A 184 16.24 8.28 5.79
N PRO A 185 16.04 9.04 6.88
CA PRO A 185 15.91 10.51 6.80
C PRO A 185 17.05 11.21 6.05
N TRP A 186 18.32 10.85 6.33
CA TRP A 186 19.48 11.42 5.62
C TRP A 186 19.52 11.06 4.12
N MET A 187 19.00 9.88 3.74
CA MET A 187 18.91 9.45 2.35
C MET A 187 17.82 10.23 1.62
N ARG A 188 16.69 10.49 2.30
CA ARG A 188 15.64 11.35 1.78
C ARG A 188 16.16 12.77 1.56
N ASP A 189 16.94 13.32 2.51
CA ASP A 189 17.59 14.62 2.35
C ASP A 189 18.50 14.68 1.12
N LEU A 190 19.33 13.65 0.93
CA LEU A 190 20.18 13.50 -0.26
C LEU A 190 19.33 13.53 -1.54
N LEU A 191 18.30 12.68 -1.62
CA LEU A 191 17.44 12.55 -2.78
C LEU A 191 16.66 13.84 -3.07
N THR A 192 16.22 14.52 -2.02
CA THR A 192 15.57 15.85 -2.11
C THR A 192 16.53 16.87 -2.72
N GLY A 193 17.78 16.92 -2.24
CA GLY A 193 18.80 17.80 -2.81
C GLY A 193 19.10 17.51 -4.28
N VAL A 194 19.18 16.23 -4.66
CA VAL A 194 19.38 15.83 -6.07
C VAL A 194 18.16 16.14 -6.94
N ALA A 195 16.95 15.89 -6.43
CA ALA A 195 15.70 16.15 -7.14
C ALA A 195 15.52 17.64 -7.44
N LYS A 196 15.81 18.51 -6.47
CA LYS A 196 15.77 19.97 -6.65
C LYS A 196 16.78 20.44 -7.70
N ARG A 197 18.05 20.04 -7.59
CA ARG A 197 19.11 20.45 -8.54
C ARG A 197 18.86 19.99 -9.98
N SER A 198 18.10 18.93 -10.17
CA SER A 198 17.76 18.38 -11.49
C SER A 198 16.36 18.76 -11.97
N ALA A 199 15.65 19.63 -11.23
CA ALA A 199 14.26 19.99 -11.50
C ALA A 199 13.33 18.76 -11.68
N PHE A 200 13.63 17.67 -10.95
CA PHE A 200 12.92 16.40 -11.11
C PHE A 200 11.54 16.41 -10.45
N LEU A 201 11.44 17.01 -9.26
CA LEU A 201 10.24 17.19 -8.44
C LEU A 201 10.20 18.61 -7.90
N ASP A 202 9.03 19.24 -7.92
CA ASP A 202 8.80 20.45 -7.14
C ASP A 202 8.55 20.07 -5.67
N LEU A 203 9.44 20.56 -4.81
CA LEU A 203 9.40 20.32 -3.37
C LEU A 203 9.33 21.63 -2.57
N ASP A 204 9.37 22.81 -3.22
CA ASP A 204 9.49 24.10 -2.53
C ASP A 204 8.11 24.71 -2.22
N PRO A 205 7.93 25.34 -1.04
CA PRO A 205 6.63 25.82 -0.56
C PRO A 205 6.14 27.14 -1.18
N GLY A 206 6.63 27.53 -2.38
CA GLY A 206 6.42 28.86 -2.97
C GLY A 206 5.80 28.92 -4.36
N ASN A 207 5.29 27.81 -4.90
CA ASN A 207 4.62 27.71 -6.21
C ASN A 207 5.40 28.30 -7.40
N ASP A 208 6.35 27.50 -7.90
CA ASP A 208 6.72 27.60 -9.30
C ASP A 208 6.72 26.21 -9.96
N PHE A 209 5.52 25.76 -10.34
CA PHE A 209 5.35 24.51 -11.09
C PHE A 209 5.93 24.57 -12.51
N THR A 210 6.52 25.71 -12.94
CA THR A 210 7.06 25.85 -14.30
C THR A 210 8.40 25.14 -14.48
N LEU A 211 9.18 24.99 -13.40
CA LEU A 211 10.53 24.44 -13.49
C LEU A 211 10.55 22.91 -13.45
N ALA A 212 9.69 22.28 -12.64
CA ALA A 212 9.68 20.84 -12.46
C ALA A 212 8.58 20.15 -13.26
N ARG A 213 8.91 19.01 -13.87
CA ARG A 213 7.91 18.21 -14.62
C ARG A 213 7.02 17.37 -13.72
N ARG A 214 7.13 17.48 -12.39
CA ARG A 214 6.36 16.71 -11.41
C ARG A 214 5.99 17.58 -10.23
N ALA A 215 4.70 17.68 -9.97
CA ALA A 215 4.15 18.44 -8.86
C ALA A 215 3.79 17.52 -7.69
N CYS A 216 4.18 17.92 -6.48
CA CYS A 216 3.78 17.25 -5.23
C CYS A 216 2.84 18.16 -4.43
N LEU A 217 1.61 17.70 -4.20
CA LEU A 217 0.61 18.45 -3.45
C LEU A 217 0.79 18.19 -1.96
N ASN A 218 1.11 19.26 -1.22
CA ASN A 218 1.31 19.24 0.23
C ASN A 218 0.31 20.17 0.91
N ALA A 219 0.04 19.96 2.21
CA ALA A 219 -0.84 20.83 2.98
C ALA A 219 -0.42 22.31 2.87
N GLY A 220 -1.39 23.21 2.71
CA GLY A 220 -1.17 24.66 2.60
C GLY A 220 -0.72 25.18 1.23
N ARG A 221 -0.70 24.35 0.18
CA ARG A 221 -0.39 24.76 -1.20
C ARG A 221 -1.66 24.90 -2.05
N MET A 222 -1.63 25.74 -3.08
CA MET A 222 -2.73 25.79 -4.06
C MET A 222 -2.86 24.47 -4.81
N SER A 223 -4.08 23.95 -4.89
CA SER A 223 -4.45 22.86 -5.78
C SER A 223 -4.83 23.40 -7.15
N SER A 224 -4.03 24.28 -7.77
CA SER A 224 -4.20 24.71 -9.17
C SER A 224 -2.91 25.32 -9.74
N GLY A 225 -2.89 25.61 -11.05
CA GLY A 225 -1.79 26.34 -11.70
C GLY A 225 -0.58 25.52 -12.15
N PHE A 226 -0.73 24.21 -12.39
CA PHE A 226 0.40 23.40 -12.89
C PHE A 226 0.80 23.75 -14.33
N SER A 227 2.10 23.62 -14.60
CA SER A 227 2.69 23.68 -15.95
C SER A 227 1.99 22.74 -16.93
N ALA A 228 1.89 23.17 -18.19
CA ALA A 228 1.40 22.35 -19.30
C ALA A 228 2.32 21.16 -19.60
N GLU A 229 3.61 21.27 -19.26
CA GLU A 229 4.65 20.25 -19.39
C GLU A 229 4.70 19.26 -18.22
N ALA A 230 3.84 19.42 -17.22
CA ALA A 230 3.74 18.52 -16.08
C ALA A 230 3.45 17.09 -16.54
N ARG A 231 4.29 16.15 -16.12
CA ARG A 231 4.19 14.71 -16.40
C ARG A 231 3.56 13.91 -15.28
N ALA A 232 3.70 14.38 -14.03
CA ALA A 232 3.03 13.78 -12.90
C ALA A 232 2.52 14.83 -11.92
N ILE A 233 1.35 14.56 -11.37
CA ILE A 233 0.79 15.28 -10.22
C ILE A 233 0.50 14.24 -9.15
N TYR A 234 1.09 14.44 -7.97
CA TYR A 234 1.07 13.46 -6.90
C TYR A 234 0.66 14.12 -5.58
N ASN A 235 -0.46 13.69 -5.01
CA ASN A 235 -0.94 14.13 -3.71
C ASN A 235 -0.15 13.43 -2.60
N VAL A 236 0.57 14.23 -1.80
CA VAL A 236 1.38 13.77 -0.68
C VAL A 236 0.66 14.00 0.65
N ASP A 237 -0.02 15.14 0.82
CA ASP A 237 -0.62 15.49 2.11
C ASP A 237 -1.82 16.44 2.04
N GLN A 238 -2.43 16.63 0.87
CA GLN A 238 -3.65 17.43 0.75
C GLN A 238 -4.89 16.60 1.08
N LYS A 239 -5.66 17.11 2.06
CA LYS A 239 -6.94 16.54 2.49
C LYS A 239 -8.13 17.07 1.71
N TYR A 240 -8.02 18.30 1.19
CA TYR A 240 -9.05 18.96 0.38
C TYR A 240 -8.41 19.33 -0.94
N LEU A 241 -8.96 18.77 -2.02
CA LEU A 241 -8.54 19.03 -3.39
C LEU A 241 -9.68 19.74 -4.10
N GLU A 242 -9.39 20.90 -4.67
CA GLU A 242 -10.33 21.63 -5.50
C GLU A 242 -9.88 21.56 -6.95
N LEU A 243 -10.75 21.06 -7.82
CA LEU A 243 -10.55 21.07 -9.26
C LEU A 243 -11.27 22.25 -9.87
N ASP A 244 -10.63 22.90 -10.83
CA ASP A 244 -11.19 23.95 -11.67
C ASP A 244 -11.10 23.57 -13.17
N ASP A 245 -11.65 24.41 -14.04
CA ASP A 245 -11.59 24.21 -15.50
C ASP A 245 -10.16 24.20 -16.06
N ALA A 246 -9.22 24.87 -15.39
CA ALA A 246 -7.83 24.92 -15.81
C ALA A 246 -7.05 23.66 -15.43
N TRP A 247 -7.57 22.82 -14.53
CA TRP A 247 -6.84 21.71 -13.93
C TRP A 247 -6.32 20.71 -14.96
N PHE A 248 -7.13 20.33 -15.95
CA PHE A 248 -6.70 19.44 -17.03
C PHE A 248 -6.38 20.16 -18.34
N ALA A 249 -6.83 21.42 -18.49
CA ALA A 249 -6.59 22.20 -19.69
C ALA A 249 -5.10 22.30 -20.02
N GLY A 250 -4.77 22.03 -21.29
CA GLY A 250 -3.40 22.17 -21.83
C GLY A 250 -2.40 21.08 -21.42
N LYS A 251 -2.73 20.16 -20.49
CA LYS A 251 -1.77 19.22 -19.89
C LYS A 251 -1.56 17.95 -20.72
N LYS A 252 -1.12 18.14 -21.96
CA LYS A 252 -0.90 17.05 -22.92
C LYS A 252 0.22 16.09 -22.49
N GLU A 253 1.18 16.55 -21.69
CA GLU A 253 2.30 15.74 -21.22
C GLU A 253 1.97 14.88 -19.98
N LEU A 254 0.81 15.07 -19.35
CA LEU A 254 0.45 14.40 -18.09
C LEU A 254 0.30 12.90 -18.30
N ARG A 255 1.02 12.11 -17.50
CA ARG A 255 1.02 10.63 -17.55
C ARG A 255 0.61 9.95 -16.26
N ALA A 256 0.88 10.58 -15.13
CA ALA A 256 0.59 10.04 -13.80
C ALA A 256 -0.19 11.06 -12.96
N LEU A 257 -1.37 10.65 -12.49
CA LEU A 257 -2.23 11.43 -11.63
C LEU A 257 -2.58 10.59 -10.39
N GLN A 258 -1.94 10.89 -9.26
CA GLN A 258 -2.27 10.26 -7.98
C GLN A 258 -2.85 11.34 -7.08
N LEU A 259 -4.17 11.39 -6.95
CA LEU A 259 -4.84 12.34 -6.05
C LEU A 259 -5.25 11.69 -4.73
N GLY A 260 -5.33 10.36 -4.70
CA GLY A 260 -5.83 9.59 -3.57
C GLY A 260 -4.78 9.29 -2.49
N GLN A 261 -5.25 8.57 -1.48
CA GLN A 261 -4.49 8.22 -0.29
C GLN A 261 -3.41 7.20 -0.62
N TRP A 262 -2.15 7.60 -0.48
CA TRP A 262 -1.01 6.72 -0.64
C TRP A 262 -0.68 5.97 0.65
N ARG A 263 -0.96 6.57 1.82
CA ARG A 263 -0.73 5.95 3.13
C ARG A 263 -1.67 4.76 3.35
N GLU A 264 -1.30 3.94 4.30
CA GLU A 264 -2.11 2.82 4.78
C GLU A 264 -2.21 3.00 6.28
N PHE A 265 -3.36 3.49 6.73
CA PHE A 265 -3.62 3.64 8.15
C PHE A 265 -3.95 2.26 8.73
N GLY A 266 -3.37 1.92 9.88
CA GLY A 266 -3.81 0.74 10.63
C GLY A 266 -5.26 0.88 11.09
N PRO A 267 -5.99 -0.20 11.41
CA PRO A 267 -7.34 -0.10 11.96
C PRO A 267 -7.41 0.82 13.18
N LEU A 268 -6.43 0.74 14.08
CA LEU A 268 -6.35 1.60 15.27
C LEU A 268 -6.10 3.07 14.92
N GLU A 269 -5.24 3.36 13.93
CA GLU A 269 -4.99 4.73 13.46
C GLU A 269 -6.24 5.32 12.78
N GLN A 270 -6.97 4.52 12.01
CA GLN A 270 -8.24 4.94 11.39
C GLN A 270 -9.33 5.18 12.42
N ILE A 271 -9.37 4.39 13.49
CA ILE A 271 -10.32 4.58 14.60
C ILE A 271 -9.96 5.84 15.39
N ALA A 272 -8.67 6.03 15.70
CA ALA A 272 -8.20 7.18 16.47
C ALA A 272 -8.36 8.49 15.69
N ASN A 273 -7.99 8.48 14.40
CA ASN A 273 -8.01 9.67 13.54
C ASN A 273 -8.67 9.39 12.17
N PRO A 274 -10.00 9.19 12.11
CA PRO A 274 -10.70 8.88 10.86
C PRO A 274 -10.45 9.93 9.76
N MET A 275 -10.35 11.20 10.18
CA MET A 275 -10.16 12.36 9.31
C MET A 275 -8.76 12.44 8.67
N ASP A 276 -7.75 11.72 9.19
CA ASP A 276 -6.42 11.70 8.58
C ASP A 276 -6.35 10.86 7.31
N SER A 277 -7.30 9.95 7.15
CA SER A 277 -7.42 9.10 5.96
C SER A 277 -8.28 9.70 4.86
N HIS A 278 -9.10 10.71 5.20
CA HIS A 278 -10.09 11.30 4.30
C HIS A 278 -9.45 12.28 3.32
N ILE A 279 -9.77 12.11 2.04
CA ILE A 279 -9.46 13.08 0.98
C ILE A 279 -10.78 13.48 0.32
N GLU A 280 -11.11 14.75 0.40
CA GLU A 280 -12.30 15.33 -0.20
C GLU A 280 -11.94 15.99 -1.53
N LEU A 281 -12.74 15.72 -2.55
CA LEU A 281 -12.63 16.36 -3.85
C LEU A 281 -13.83 17.29 -4.07
N SER A 282 -13.57 18.58 -4.30
CA SER A 282 -14.53 19.53 -4.87
C SER A 282 -14.25 19.72 -6.37
N GLY A 283 -15.26 20.14 -7.12
CA GLY A 283 -15.15 20.26 -8.58
C GLY A 283 -15.12 18.91 -9.31
N VAL A 284 -15.85 17.91 -8.81
CA VAL A 284 -15.86 16.54 -9.37
C VAL A 284 -16.30 16.53 -10.84
N GLU A 285 -17.15 17.46 -11.24
CA GLU A 285 -17.57 17.73 -12.62
C GLU A 285 -16.39 18.00 -13.56
N HIS A 286 -15.33 18.64 -13.08
CA HIS A 286 -14.13 18.94 -13.88
C HIS A 286 -13.29 17.68 -14.18
N LEU A 287 -13.53 16.55 -13.50
CA LEU A 287 -12.92 15.25 -13.86
C LEU A 287 -13.23 14.85 -15.31
N ALA A 288 -14.35 15.31 -15.88
CA ALA A 288 -14.65 15.09 -17.29
C ALA A 288 -13.57 15.69 -18.22
N GLY A 289 -12.93 16.78 -17.81
CA GLY A 289 -11.84 17.44 -18.54
C GLY A 289 -10.57 16.59 -18.71
N MET A 290 -10.42 15.50 -17.94
CA MET A 290 -9.30 14.56 -18.06
C MET A 290 -9.14 14.00 -19.47
N GLU A 291 -10.21 13.92 -20.26
CA GLU A 291 -10.17 13.41 -21.63
C GLU A 291 -9.17 14.15 -22.54
N SER A 292 -8.82 15.38 -22.19
CA SER A 292 -7.82 16.19 -22.89
C SER A 292 -6.39 15.68 -22.66
N CYS A 293 -6.14 14.98 -21.55
CA CYS A 293 -4.85 14.46 -21.12
C CYS A 293 -4.58 13.05 -21.69
N LYS A 294 -4.49 12.96 -23.03
CA LYS A 294 -4.44 11.67 -23.78
C LYS A 294 -3.28 10.74 -23.42
N ASN A 295 -2.22 11.27 -22.80
CA ASN A 295 -1.02 10.51 -22.40
C ASN A 295 -1.11 9.92 -20.98
N LEU A 296 -2.25 10.08 -20.29
CA LEU A 296 -2.48 9.49 -18.97
C LEU A 296 -2.38 7.96 -19.02
N ARG A 297 -1.55 7.41 -18.13
CA ARG A 297 -1.27 5.97 -17.99
C ARG A 297 -1.56 5.45 -16.58
N TYR A 298 -1.48 6.32 -15.57
CA TYR A 298 -1.76 5.99 -14.18
C TYR A 298 -2.70 7.04 -13.59
N ILE A 299 -3.85 6.57 -13.10
CA ILE A 299 -4.77 7.36 -12.28
C ILE A 299 -5.01 6.61 -10.96
N SER A 300 -4.97 7.33 -9.85
CA SER A 300 -5.43 6.82 -8.58
C SER A 300 -6.23 7.89 -7.83
N PHE A 301 -7.46 7.50 -7.49
CA PHE A 301 -8.39 8.25 -6.64
C PHE A 301 -8.68 7.48 -5.35
N ARG A 302 -7.76 6.61 -4.95
CA ARG A 302 -7.92 5.73 -3.80
C ARG A 302 -8.35 6.53 -2.57
N GLY A 303 -9.44 6.16 -1.92
CA GLY A 303 -9.90 6.82 -0.69
C GLY A 303 -10.42 8.24 -0.88
N ILE A 304 -10.65 8.71 -2.11
CA ILE A 304 -11.29 10.00 -2.37
C ILE A 304 -12.81 9.87 -2.18
N SER A 305 -13.41 10.79 -1.44
CA SER A 305 -14.86 10.94 -1.29
C SER A 305 -15.46 11.84 -2.39
N ARG A 306 -16.80 11.85 -2.50
CA ARG A 306 -17.59 12.62 -3.50
C ARG A 306 -17.50 12.19 -4.97
N ILE A 307 -16.64 11.24 -5.33
CA ILE A 307 -16.69 10.65 -6.67
C ILE A 307 -17.86 9.65 -6.71
N GLU A 308 -19.03 10.12 -7.12
CA GLU A 308 -20.26 9.32 -7.23
C GLU A 308 -20.31 8.49 -8.51
N SER A 309 -19.82 9.07 -9.61
CA SER A 309 -19.69 8.36 -10.88
C SER A 309 -18.43 8.77 -11.64
N LEU A 310 -17.94 7.88 -12.50
CA LEU A 310 -16.97 8.25 -13.53
C LEU A 310 -17.71 8.57 -14.83
N SER A 311 -17.39 9.72 -15.44
CA SER A 311 -17.99 10.07 -16.72
C SER A 311 -17.47 9.19 -17.86
N ASP A 312 -18.28 9.01 -18.90
CA ASP A 312 -17.92 8.21 -20.08
C ASP A 312 -16.70 8.74 -20.85
N SER A 313 -16.32 9.99 -20.62
CA SER A 313 -15.11 10.61 -21.13
C SER A 313 -13.83 9.88 -20.72
N ILE A 314 -13.84 9.13 -19.61
CA ILE A 314 -12.70 8.29 -19.21
C ILE A 314 -12.26 7.34 -20.34
N GLY A 315 -13.22 6.88 -21.17
CA GLY A 315 -12.95 6.01 -22.32
C GLY A 315 -12.11 6.64 -23.43
N LYS A 316 -11.86 7.94 -23.39
CA LYS A 316 -10.94 8.64 -24.31
C LYS A 316 -9.46 8.46 -23.90
N LEU A 317 -9.17 8.03 -22.68
CA LEU A 317 -7.82 7.77 -22.17
C LEU A 317 -7.28 6.42 -22.62
N ARG A 318 -7.05 6.25 -23.93
CA ARG A 318 -6.65 4.97 -24.55
C ARG A 318 -5.32 4.41 -24.04
N ASP A 319 -4.48 5.25 -23.45
CA ASP A 319 -3.19 4.87 -22.87
C ASP A 319 -3.25 4.46 -21.38
N LEU A 320 -4.41 4.61 -20.75
CA LEU A 320 -4.57 4.31 -19.32
C LEU A 320 -4.28 2.84 -19.04
N THR A 321 -3.28 2.59 -18.20
CA THR A 321 -2.78 1.26 -17.84
C THR A 321 -3.21 0.87 -16.43
N VAL A 322 -3.27 1.84 -15.51
CA VAL A 322 -3.63 1.63 -14.11
C VAL A 322 -4.72 2.62 -13.70
N LEU A 323 -5.84 2.09 -13.21
CA LEU A 323 -6.91 2.84 -12.56
C LEU A 323 -7.17 2.27 -11.16
N ASP A 324 -6.85 3.04 -10.13
CA ASP A 324 -7.05 2.65 -8.72
C ASP A 324 -8.10 3.53 -8.05
N LEU A 325 -9.30 2.99 -7.89
CA LEU A 325 -10.48 3.61 -7.27
C LEU A 325 -10.78 2.97 -5.91
N ARG A 326 -9.82 2.23 -5.34
CA ARG A 326 -10.04 1.51 -4.07
C ARG A 326 -10.54 2.47 -3.00
N ALA A 327 -11.56 2.06 -2.26
CA ALA A 327 -12.15 2.85 -1.17
C ALA A 327 -12.70 4.22 -1.61
N CYS A 328 -13.10 4.38 -2.88
CA CYS A 328 -14.01 5.46 -3.26
C CYS A 328 -15.41 5.12 -2.73
N HIS A 329 -15.68 5.49 -1.48
CA HIS A 329 -16.88 5.02 -0.77
C HIS A 329 -18.20 5.54 -1.36
N ASN A 330 -18.18 6.71 -2.02
CA ASN A 330 -19.35 7.28 -2.69
C ASN A 330 -19.59 6.75 -4.11
N LEU A 331 -18.70 5.92 -4.66
CA LEU A 331 -18.79 5.49 -6.05
C LEU A 331 -19.97 4.53 -6.25
N GLU A 332 -20.99 5.01 -6.95
CA GLU A 332 -22.21 4.28 -7.29
C GLU A 332 -22.14 3.66 -8.69
N GLU A 333 -21.50 4.34 -9.65
CA GLU A 333 -21.44 3.92 -11.05
C GLU A 333 -20.08 4.16 -11.71
N LEU A 334 -19.65 3.26 -12.60
CA LEU A 334 -18.37 3.38 -13.33
C LEU A 334 -18.46 4.07 -14.71
N GLY A 335 -19.67 4.23 -15.24
CA GLY A 335 -19.88 4.62 -16.64
C GLY A 335 -19.52 3.50 -17.65
N GLN A 336 -20.03 3.63 -18.87
CA GLN A 336 -19.76 2.70 -19.99
C GLN A 336 -18.39 2.96 -20.63
N GLY A 337 -17.88 4.19 -20.51
CA GLY A 337 -16.59 4.60 -21.06
C GLY A 337 -15.42 3.72 -20.63
N ILE A 338 -15.48 3.12 -19.43
CA ILE A 338 -14.42 2.25 -18.90
C ILE A 338 -14.09 1.06 -19.83
N THR A 339 -15.09 0.57 -20.58
CA THR A 339 -14.95 -0.58 -21.48
C THR A 339 -14.14 -0.29 -22.74
N ARG A 340 -13.77 0.99 -22.96
CA ARG A 340 -12.96 1.47 -24.09
C ARG A 340 -11.48 1.63 -23.74
N LEU A 341 -11.06 1.28 -22.52
CA LEU A 341 -9.68 1.41 -22.05
C LEU A 341 -8.81 0.23 -22.51
N ASP A 342 -8.46 0.23 -23.80
CA ASP A 342 -7.80 -0.91 -24.48
C ASP A 342 -6.44 -1.31 -23.86
N ARG A 343 -5.78 -0.40 -23.13
CA ARG A 343 -4.48 -0.63 -22.48
C ARG A 343 -4.55 -0.92 -20.98
N LEU A 344 -5.74 -1.00 -20.40
CA LEU A 344 -5.89 -1.17 -18.95
C LEU A 344 -5.37 -2.55 -18.50
N GLU A 345 -4.42 -2.55 -17.57
CA GLU A 345 -3.82 -3.74 -16.96
C GLU A 345 -4.25 -3.92 -15.50
N TYR A 346 -4.62 -2.83 -14.82
CA TYR A 346 -4.99 -2.84 -13.40
C TYR A 346 -6.25 -1.98 -13.16
N LEU A 347 -7.28 -2.61 -12.60
CA LEU A 347 -8.50 -1.96 -12.08
C LEU A 347 -8.78 -2.43 -10.65
N ASP A 348 -8.82 -1.50 -9.70
CA ASP A 348 -9.15 -1.80 -8.30
C ASP A 348 -10.35 -0.97 -7.82
N LEU A 349 -11.44 -1.67 -7.55
CA LEU A 349 -12.72 -1.18 -7.02
C LEU A 349 -12.98 -1.76 -5.63
N SER A 350 -11.95 -2.30 -4.97
CA SER A 350 -12.12 -2.86 -3.63
C SER A 350 -12.61 -1.78 -2.69
N GLU A 351 -13.51 -2.11 -1.76
CA GLU A 351 -14.01 -1.18 -0.73
C GLU A 351 -14.84 0.00 -1.29
N CYS A 352 -15.29 -0.07 -2.56
CA CYS A 352 -16.37 0.76 -3.09
C CYS A 352 -17.71 0.14 -2.69
N HIS A 353 -18.31 0.60 -1.58
CA HIS A 353 -19.45 -0.07 -0.95
C HIS A 353 -20.81 0.27 -1.57
N LEU A 354 -20.91 1.42 -2.26
CA LEU A 354 -22.11 1.86 -2.97
C LEU A 354 -22.15 1.40 -4.43
N LEU A 355 -21.08 0.78 -4.94
CA LEU A 355 -21.07 0.26 -6.31
C LEU A 355 -22.01 -0.95 -6.39
N VAL A 356 -23.14 -0.79 -7.10
CA VAL A 356 -24.20 -1.81 -7.17
C VAL A 356 -24.14 -2.68 -8.43
N GLY A 357 -23.25 -2.37 -9.38
CA GLY A 357 -23.11 -3.15 -10.61
C GLY A 357 -21.86 -2.83 -11.43
N MET A 358 -21.62 -3.67 -12.43
CA MET A 358 -20.50 -3.55 -13.37
C MET A 358 -21.05 -3.18 -14.76
N PRO A 359 -20.38 -2.30 -15.53
CA PRO A 359 -20.80 -1.97 -16.88
C PRO A 359 -20.61 -3.18 -17.81
N LYS A 360 -21.59 -3.41 -18.70
CA LYS A 360 -21.52 -4.45 -19.73
C LYS A 360 -20.34 -4.22 -20.68
N GLY A 361 -19.59 -5.26 -21.03
CA GLY A 361 -18.45 -5.16 -21.94
C GLY A 361 -17.08 -5.09 -21.27
N ILE A 362 -16.98 -5.31 -19.94
CA ILE A 362 -15.68 -5.43 -19.24
C ILE A 362 -14.79 -6.52 -19.87
N GLY A 363 -15.39 -7.56 -20.46
CA GLY A 363 -14.67 -8.60 -21.20
C GLY A 363 -13.86 -8.09 -22.42
N ARG A 364 -14.05 -6.83 -22.86
CA ARG A 364 -13.26 -6.19 -23.92
C ARG A 364 -11.86 -5.75 -23.46
N LEU A 365 -11.63 -5.64 -22.16
CA LEU A 365 -10.36 -5.20 -21.56
C LEU A 365 -9.30 -6.31 -21.60
N THR A 366 -8.97 -6.82 -22.78
CA THR A 366 -8.13 -8.03 -22.99
C THR A 366 -6.71 -7.95 -22.39
N ARG A 367 -6.23 -6.76 -22.01
CA ARG A 367 -4.95 -6.56 -21.33
C ARG A 367 -5.04 -6.62 -19.80
N LEU A 368 -6.24 -6.68 -19.24
CA LEU A 368 -6.47 -6.61 -17.81
C LEU A 368 -5.85 -7.81 -17.09
N GLU A 369 -4.90 -7.53 -16.19
CA GLU A 369 -4.22 -8.54 -15.37
C GLU A 369 -4.79 -8.62 -13.96
N VAL A 370 -5.27 -7.49 -13.44
CA VAL A 370 -5.82 -7.37 -12.08
C VAL A 370 -7.16 -6.66 -12.12
N LEU A 371 -8.20 -7.36 -11.68
CA LEU A 371 -9.52 -6.81 -11.43
C LEU A 371 -9.90 -7.10 -9.98
N LYS A 372 -10.24 -6.08 -9.19
CA LYS A 372 -10.75 -6.28 -7.84
C LYS A 372 -12.00 -5.47 -7.62
N GLY A 373 -12.91 -6.00 -6.80
CA GLY A 373 -14.19 -5.37 -6.52
C GLY A 373 -15.21 -5.58 -7.64
N PHE A 374 -15.10 -6.64 -8.43
CA PHE A 374 -16.13 -7.01 -9.40
C PHE A 374 -17.42 -7.35 -8.67
N VAL A 375 -18.48 -6.59 -8.93
CA VAL A 375 -19.78 -6.74 -8.26
C VAL A 375 -20.66 -7.68 -9.07
N VAL A 376 -21.14 -8.75 -8.43
CA VAL A 376 -22.21 -9.59 -8.96
C VAL A 376 -23.53 -8.94 -8.55
N ALA A 377 -24.23 -8.37 -9.52
CA ALA A 377 -25.35 -7.46 -9.31
C ALA A 377 -26.68 -8.16 -8.97
N ASN A 378 -27.64 -7.37 -8.50
CA ASN A 378 -29.05 -7.74 -8.32
C ASN A 378 -29.79 -7.64 -9.68
N PRO A 379 -30.67 -8.59 -10.05
CA PRO A 379 -31.42 -8.62 -11.32
C PRO A 379 -32.23 -7.37 -11.69
N SER A 380 -32.43 -6.40 -10.79
CA SER A 380 -33.21 -5.18 -11.07
C SER A 380 -32.61 -4.22 -12.11
N ARG A 381 -31.35 -4.39 -12.54
CA ARG A 381 -30.73 -3.57 -13.60
C ARG A 381 -31.06 -4.15 -14.99
N ARG A 382 -31.40 -3.27 -15.94
CA ARG A 382 -31.81 -3.65 -17.31
C ARG A 382 -30.74 -4.42 -18.11
N GLU A 383 -29.45 -4.30 -17.78
CA GLU A 383 -28.34 -5.02 -18.43
C GLU A 383 -27.14 -5.27 -17.48
N PRO A 384 -27.18 -6.29 -16.61
CA PRO A 384 -26.08 -6.59 -15.71
C PRO A 384 -24.89 -7.23 -16.46
N CYS A 385 -23.66 -6.82 -16.13
CA CYS A 385 -22.46 -7.52 -16.57
C CYS A 385 -22.30 -8.81 -15.76
N HIS A 386 -22.45 -9.95 -16.42
CA HIS A 386 -22.26 -11.27 -15.80
C HIS A 386 -20.78 -11.65 -15.74
N LEU A 387 -20.42 -12.52 -14.78
CA LEU A 387 -19.07 -13.05 -14.62
C LEU A 387 -18.55 -13.74 -15.89
N ASN A 388 -19.45 -14.30 -16.70
CA ASN A 388 -19.16 -14.97 -17.97
C ASN A 388 -18.43 -14.05 -18.96
N GLU A 389 -18.59 -12.73 -18.87
CA GLU A 389 -17.84 -11.81 -19.73
C GLU A 389 -16.33 -11.83 -19.43
N LEU A 390 -15.96 -12.10 -18.18
CA LEU A 390 -14.57 -12.07 -17.73
C LEU A 390 -13.76 -13.26 -18.25
N THR A 391 -14.40 -14.33 -18.76
CA THR A 391 -13.69 -15.48 -19.34
C THR A 391 -12.89 -15.09 -20.60
N LYS A 392 -13.26 -13.97 -21.24
CA LYS A 392 -12.52 -13.37 -22.37
C LYS A 392 -11.18 -12.75 -21.94
N LEU A 393 -10.97 -12.51 -20.65
CA LEU A 393 -9.78 -11.86 -20.09
C LEU A 393 -8.66 -12.88 -19.84
N ASN A 394 -8.00 -13.32 -20.91
CA ASN A 394 -6.97 -14.37 -20.86
C ASN A 394 -5.69 -14.02 -20.06
N LYS A 395 -5.44 -12.72 -19.79
CA LYS A 395 -4.32 -12.26 -18.95
C LYS A 395 -4.70 -12.06 -17.48
N LEU A 396 -5.97 -12.23 -17.12
CA LEU A 396 -6.45 -11.94 -15.78
C LEU A 396 -5.87 -12.94 -14.77
N ARG A 397 -4.95 -12.44 -13.93
CA ARG A 397 -4.20 -13.22 -12.95
C ARG A 397 -4.63 -12.98 -11.52
N LYS A 398 -5.38 -11.91 -11.26
CA LYS A 398 -5.99 -11.64 -9.95
C LYS A 398 -7.41 -11.12 -10.11
N LEU A 399 -8.33 -11.79 -9.42
CA LEU A 399 -9.75 -11.45 -9.42
C LEU A 399 -10.25 -11.29 -7.98
N GLY A 400 -10.95 -10.20 -7.71
CA GLY A 400 -11.69 -9.98 -6.47
C GLY A 400 -13.17 -9.77 -6.76
N ILE A 401 -14.02 -10.64 -6.24
CA ILE A 401 -15.47 -10.64 -6.44
C ILE A 401 -16.17 -10.21 -5.16
N VAL A 402 -17.21 -9.39 -5.30
CA VAL A 402 -18.15 -9.04 -4.25
C VAL A 402 -19.52 -9.55 -4.64
N ILE A 403 -20.07 -10.42 -3.80
CA ILE A 403 -21.39 -11.02 -3.95
C ILE A 403 -22.32 -10.33 -2.95
N GLY A 404 -23.28 -9.56 -3.47
CA GLY A 404 -24.30 -8.90 -2.67
C GLY A 404 -25.29 -9.90 -2.07
N THR A 405 -25.90 -9.55 -0.93
CA THR A 405 -26.97 -10.36 -0.30
C THR A 405 -28.18 -10.56 -1.21
N MET A 406 -28.44 -9.63 -2.12
CA MET A 406 -29.55 -9.68 -3.08
C MET A 406 -29.12 -10.16 -4.47
N ALA A 407 -27.88 -10.63 -4.63
CA ALA A 407 -27.42 -11.13 -5.92
C ALA A 407 -28.21 -12.41 -6.29
N VAL A 408 -28.73 -12.45 -7.52
CA VAL A 408 -29.37 -13.64 -8.11
C VAL A 408 -28.57 -14.04 -9.36
N PRO A 409 -27.36 -14.60 -9.18
CA PRO A 409 -26.54 -15.07 -10.29
C PRO A 409 -27.22 -16.26 -10.97
N THR A 410 -26.90 -16.46 -12.25
CA THR A 410 -27.37 -17.66 -12.97
C THR A 410 -26.71 -18.92 -12.42
N ASP A 411 -27.39 -20.08 -12.52
CA ASP A 411 -26.95 -21.34 -11.88
C ASP A 411 -25.52 -21.77 -12.29
N ASP A 412 -25.06 -21.39 -13.49
CA ASP A 412 -23.75 -21.74 -14.02
C ASP A 412 -22.72 -20.60 -13.98
N GLU A 413 -23.08 -19.41 -13.46
CA GLU A 413 -22.22 -18.22 -13.53
C GLU A 413 -20.87 -18.43 -12.84
N PHE A 414 -20.89 -18.99 -11.63
CA PHE A 414 -19.66 -19.29 -10.89
C PHE A 414 -18.98 -20.59 -11.33
N MET A 415 -19.65 -21.45 -12.10
CA MET A 415 -18.99 -22.59 -12.75
C MET A 415 -17.99 -22.13 -13.82
N LYS A 416 -18.20 -20.94 -14.40
CA LYS A 416 -17.24 -20.34 -15.34
C LYS A 416 -15.90 -19.95 -14.74
N LEU A 417 -15.80 -19.85 -13.41
CA LEU A 417 -14.51 -19.67 -12.73
C LEU A 417 -13.49 -20.78 -13.07
N GLY A 418 -13.96 -21.99 -13.40
CA GLY A 418 -13.09 -23.09 -13.84
C GLY A 418 -12.39 -22.85 -15.18
N GLU A 419 -12.89 -21.90 -16.00
CA GLU A 419 -12.33 -21.61 -17.33
C GLU A 419 -11.09 -20.68 -17.26
N PHE A 420 -10.82 -20.05 -16.10
CA PHE A 420 -9.76 -19.03 -15.97
C PHE A 420 -8.37 -19.66 -15.83
N ARG A 421 -7.70 -19.93 -16.96
CA ARG A 421 -6.40 -20.61 -16.96
C ARG A 421 -5.24 -19.79 -16.40
N ALA A 422 -5.28 -18.45 -16.49
CA ALA A 422 -4.22 -17.58 -16.01
C ALA A 422 -4.42 -17.08 -14.57
N LEU A 423 -5.58 -17.36 -13.95
CA LEU A 423 -5.97 -16.78 -12.67
C LEU A 423 -5.23 -17.45 -11.51
N GLU A 424 -4.35 -16.69 -10.84
CA GLU A 424 -3.51 -17.19 -9.76
C GLU A 424 -4.02 -16.80 -8.36
N SER A 425 -4.85 -15.77 -8.26
CA SER A 425 -5.37 -15.27 -6.99
C SER A 425 -6.83 -14.91 -7.11
N LEU A 426 -7.66 -15.54 -6.28
CA LEU A 426 -9.09 -15.30 -6.20
C LEU A 426 -9.42 -14.79 -4.79
N LYS A 427 -10.16 -13.68 -4.73
CA LYS A 427 -10.81 -13.21 -3.51
C LYS A 427 -12.32 -13.21 -3.74
N ILE A 428 -13.09 -13.75 -2.82
CA ILE A 428 -14.54 -13.65 -2.82
C ILE A 428 -15.00 -13.07 -1.48
N ARG A 429 -15.82 -12.03 -1.54
CA ARG A 429 -16.48 -11.44 -0.39
C ARG A 429 -17.99 -11.60 -0.54
N TRP A 430 -18.63 -12.16 0.46
CA TRP A 430 -20.08 -12.11 0.61
C TRP A 430 -20.46 -10.97 1.56
N GLY A 431 -21.57 -10.29 1.30
CA GLY A 431 -22.09 -9.31 2.25
C GLY A 431 -23.08 -8.33 1.65
N VAL A 432 -23.62 -7.48 2.50
CA VAL A 432 -24.59 -6.45 2.10
C VAL A 432 -23.90 -5.47 1.15
N LEU A 433 -24.59 -5.16 0.05
CA LEU A 433 -24.35 -4.00 -0.80
C LEU A 433 -25.43 -2.97 -0.48
N ALA A 434 -25.15 -1.68 -0.67
CA ALA A 434 -26.20 -0.67 -0.53
C ALA A 434 -27.37 -1.02 -1.48
N SER A 435 -28.60 -1.02 -0.95
CA SER A 435 -29.80 -1.11 -1.78
C SER A 435 -30.01 0.24 -2.45
N ASP A 436 -30.37 0.24 -3.73
CA ASP A 436 -30.92 1.43 -4.37
C ASP A 436 -32.11 1.92 -3.52
N ASN A 437 -31.95 3.06 -2.84
CA ASN A 437 -32.93 3.63 -1.92
C ASN A 437 -34.13 4.24 -2.67
N LYS A 438 -34.74 3.49 -3.60
CA LYS A 438 -35.93 3.89 -4.38
C LYS A 438 -37.05 2.85 -4.39
N GLY A 439 -37.17 2.03 -3.34
CA GLY A 439 -38.39 1.26 -3.11
C GLY A 439 -38.24 0.22 -2.01
N LYS A 440 -39.22 0.15 -1.11
CA LYS A 440 -39.50 -1.06 -0.33
C LYS A 440 -39.81 -2.16 -1.35
N ILE A 441 -38.84 -3.01 -1.66
CA ILE A 441 -39.08 -4.23 -2.44
C ILE A 441 -39.26 -5.34 -1.42
N GLU A 442 -40.49 -5.80 -1.29
CA GLU A 442 -40.84 -7.02 -0.57
C GLU A 442 -39.94 -8.16 -1.04
N ALA A 443 -39.39 -8.93 -0.10
CA ALA A 443 -38.58 -10.10 -0.40
C ALA A 443 -39.43 -11.09 -1.21
N SER A 444 -39.32 -11.03 -2.55
CA SER A 444 -40.02 -11.95 -3.43
C SER A 444 -39.61 -13.38 -3.11
N SER A 445 -40.60 -14.28 -3.07
CA SER A 445 -40.55 -15.68 -2.63
C SER A 445 -39.65 -16.61 -3.49
N HIS A 446 -38.83 -16.06 -4.38
CA HIS A 446 -38.03 -16.80 -5.36
C HIS A 446 -36.51 -16.68 -5.11
N GLN A 447 -36.12 -16.16 -3.93
CA GLN A 447 -34.70 -16.04 -3.55
C GLN A 447 -34.10 -17.45 -3.36
N LYS A 448 -33.31 -17.94 -4.33
CA LYS A 448 -32.44 -19.10 -4.09
C LYS A 448 -31.40 -18.69 -3.04
N PRO A 449 -31.28 -19.42 -1.92
CA PRO A 449 -30.32 -19.06 -0.91
C PRO A 449 -28.87 -19.26 -1.44
N ILE A 450 -27.96 -18.38 -1.02
CA ILE A 450 -26.55 -18.30 -1.48
C ILE A 450 -25.82 -19.64 -1.28
N ASP A 451 -26.29 -20.43 -0.32
CA ASP A 451 -25.80 -21.78 0.02
C ASP A 451 -26.02 -22.83 -1.09
N LYS A 452 -26.91 -22.59 -2.06
CA LYS A 452 -27.16 -23.51 -3.19
C LYS A 452 -26.34 -23.19 -4.45
N MET A 453 -25.49 -22.17 -4.43
CA MET A 453 -24.68 -21.78 -5.59
C MET A 453 -23.58 -22.81 -5.86
N LYS A 454 -23.47 -23.24 -7.13
CA LYS A 454 -22.39 -24.13 -7.58
C LYS A 454 -21.18 -23.30 -7.98
N PHE A 455 -20.00 -23.74 -7.55
CA PHE A 455 -18.73 -23.08 -7.87
C PHE A 455 -17.76 -24.06 -8.51
N ALA A 456 -17.03 -23.59 -9.52
CA ALA A 456 -15.77 -24.19 -9.93
C ALA A 456 -14.61 -23.29 -9.47
N LEU A 457 -13.42 -23.86 -9.33
CA LEU A 457 -12.22 -23.09 -9.03
C LEU A 457 -11.27 -23.08 -10.23
N PRO A 458 -10.54 -21.98 -10.47
CA PRO A 458 -9.52 -21.91 -11.50
C PRO A 458 -8.44 -22.98 -11.30
N PRO A 459 -7.95 -23.65 -12.37
CA PRO A 459 -7.02 -24.78 -12.24
C PRO A 459 -5.63 -24.40 -11.72
N ASN A 460 -5.17 -23.16 -11.96
CA ASN A 460 -3.84 -22.69 -11.57
C ASN A 460 -3.85 -21.77 -10.34
N LEU A 461 -4.88 -21.91 -9.49
CA LEU A 461 -5.09 -21.02 -8.36
C LEU A 461 -4.04 -21.23 -7.28
N LYS A 462 -3.24 -20.20 -6.99
CA LYS A 462 -2.19 -20.22 -5.95
C LYS A 462 -2.68 -19.64 -4.62
N LYS A 463 -3.69 -18.76 -4.66
CA LYS A 463 -4.21 -18.08 -3.49
C LYS A 463 -5.73 -17.96 -3.54
N LEU A 464 -6.38 -18.36 -2.44
CA LEU A 464 -7.80 -18.18 -2.18
C LEU A 464 -8.01 -17.31 -0.93
N ASP A 465 -8.82 -16.25 -1.03
CA ASP A 465 -9.16 -15.33 0.07
C ASP A 465 -10.68 -15.20 0.16
N LEU A 466 -11.28 -15.89 1.13
CA LEU A 466 -12.72 -15.92 1.37
C LEU A 466 -13.06 -14.99 2.52
N ARG A 467 -14.07 -14.15 2.34
CA ARG A 467 -14.50 -13.18 3.34
C ARG A 467 -15.99 -13.25 3.57
N CYS A 468 -16.39 -13.38 4.83
CA CYS A 468 -17.77 -13.57 5.24
C CYS A 468 -18.39 -14.81 4.60
N PHE A 469 -17.66 -15.93 4.63
CA PHE A 469 -18.08 -17.17 3.97
C PHE A 469 -19.46 -17.62 4.49
N PRO A 470 -20.40 -17.97 3.58
CA PRO A 470 -21.81 -18.13 3.95
C PRO A 470 -22.17 -19.50 4.54
N LEU A 471 -21.38 -20.55 4.25
CA LEU A 471 -21.66 -21.90 4.71
C LEU A 471 -21.04 -22.15 6.09
N THR A 472 -21.68 -23.05 6.83
CA THR A 472 -21.25 -23.47 8.16
C THR A 472 -20.21 -24.59 8.12
N ASP A 473 -20.26 -25.44 7.09
CA ASP A 473 -19.28 -26.49 6.84
C ASP A 473 -18.59 -26.23 5.50
N PHE A 474 -17.26 -26.13 5.52
CA PHE A 474 -16.50 -25.94 4.30
C PHE A 474 -16.63 -27.12 3.34
N ALA A 475 -16.82 -28.36 3.83
CA ALA A 475 -16.96 -29.57 3.03
C ALA A 475 -18.12 -29.52 2.02
N GLN A 476 -19.13 -28.67 2.28
CA GLN A 476 -20.27 -28.44 1.40
C GLN A 476 -19.92 -27.57 0.17
N TRP A 477 -18.72 -27.00 0.14
CA TRP A 477 -18.25 -26.15 -0.95
C TRP A 477 -17.24 -26.87 -1.84
N VAL A 478 -16.83 -26.18 -2.91
CA VAL A 478 -15.79 -26.70 -3.81
C VAL A 478 -14.44 -26.74 -3.09
N MET A 479 -13.86 -27.94 -2.98
CA MET A 479 -12.54 -28.13 -2.39
C MET A 479 -11.44 -27.54 -3.28
N PRO A 480 -10.62 -26.60 -2.76
CA PRO A 480 -9.49 -26.06 -3.51
C PRO A 480 -8.35 -27.08 -3.58
N LYS A 481 -7.99 -27.48 -4.81
CA LYS A 481 -6.80 -28.29 -5.08
C LYS A 481 -5.59 -27.40 -5.33
N ASP A 482 -4.42 -27.80 -4.84
CA ASP A 482 -3.12 -27.13 -5.07
C ASP A 482 -3.02 -25.66 -4.63
N VAL A 483 -3.97 -25.17 -3.83
CA VAL A 483 -3.95 -23.79 -3.32
C VAL A 483 -2.94 -23.66 -2.19
N LYS A 484 -1.82 -22.98 -2.47
CA LYS A 484 -0.74 -22.75 -1.50
C LYS A 484 -1.09 -21.76 -0.38
N LYS A 485 -2.00 -20.81 -0.63
CA LYS A 485 -2.36 -19.76 0.33
C LYS A 485 -3.86 -19.69 0.53
N LEU A 486 -4.34 -20.05 1.72
CA LEU A 486 -5.76 -20.05 2.06
C LEU A 486 -6.05 -19.05 3.18
N TYR A 487 -6.83 -18.02 2.88
CA TYR A 487 -7.29 -17.04 3.87
C TYR A 487 -8.80 -17.13 4.00
N ILE A 488 -9.30 -17.28 5.22
CA ILE A 488 -10.74 -17.28 5.54
C ILE A 488 -10.96 -16.27 6.66
N ARG A 489 -11.84 -15.29 6.42
CA ARG A 489 -12.08 -14.19 7.35
C ARG A 489 -13.55 -13.88 7.55
N GLY A 490 -14.05 -13.96 8.77
CA GLY A 490 -15.46 -13.71 9.06
C GLY A 490 -16.40 -14.72 8.39
N GLY A 491 -17.68 -14.66 8.76
CA GLY A 491 -18.71 -15.56 8.25
C GLY A 491 -19.20 -16.53 9.32
N LYS A 492 -20.00 -17.50 8.91
CA LYS A 492 -20.69 -18.47 9.79
C LYS A 492 -19.99 -19.83 9.85
N LEU A 493 -18.73 -19.88 9.42
CA LEU A 493 -17.99 -21.13 9.29
C LEU A 493 -17.75 -21.74 10.67
N MET A 494 -18.29 -22.95 10.88
CA MET A 494 -18.17 -23.71 12.12
C MET A 494 -17.11 -24.80 12.04
N THR A 495 -16.88 -25.38 10.85
CA THR A 495 -15.85 -26.40 10.64
C THR A 495 -15.23 -26.29 9.26
N LEU A 496 -13.94 -26.64 9.16
CA LEU A 496 -13.26 -26.83 7.88
C LEU A 496 -13.56 -28.21 7.28
N GLY A 497 -14.27 -29.09 7.98
CA GLY A 497 -14.49 -30.48 7.63
C GLY A 497 -13.32 -31.39 8.02
N ASP A 498 -13.52 -32.70 7.83
CA ASP A 498 -12.60 -33.73 8.31
C ASP A 498 -11.60 -34.17 7.23
N GLU A 499 -10.31 -34.19 7.61
CA GLU A 499 -9.20 -34.86 6.92
C GLU A 499 -9.04 -34.57 5.41
N GLN A 500 -9.37 -33.36 4.97
CA GLN A 500 -9.44 -32.95 3.55
C GLN A 500 -8.11 -32.85 2.79
N GLY A 501 -6.97 -33.26 3.37
CA GLY A 501 -5.68 -33.30 2.65
C GLY A 501 -5.28 -31.95 2.04
N TRP A 502 -5.31 -30.88 2.82
CA TRP A 502 -5.05 -29.54 2.33
C TRP A 502 -3.59 -29.33 1.91
N GLU A 503 -3.42 -28.68 0.76
CA GLU A 503 -2.12 -28.36 0.16
C GLU A 503 -1.58 -26.97 0.55
N ALA A 504 -2.29 -26.26 1.43
CA ALA A 504 -1.92 -24.90 1.80
C ALA A 504 -0.66 -24.84 2.68
N GLU A 505 0.31 -24.03 2.25
CA GLU A 505 1.55 -23.72 2.98
C GLU A 505 1.38 -22.48 3.89
N VAL A 506 0.40 -21.63 3.59
CA VAL A 506 0.06 -20.43 4.34
C VAL A 506 -1.43 -20.41 4.65
N LEU A 507 -1.77 -20.34 5.94
CA LEU A 507 -3.14 -20.33 6.42
C LEU A 507 -3.41 -19.07 7.25
N ARG A 508 -4.53 -18.39 6.98
CA ARG A 508 -4.99 -17.26 7.80
C ARG A 508 -6.47 -17.40 8.11
N LEU A 509 -6.76 -17.72 9.36
CA LEU A 509 -8.10 -17.79 9.93
C LEU A 509 -8.28 -16.56 10.80
N ARG A 510 -9.22 -15.68 10.45
CA ARG A 510 -9.48 -14.46 11.24
C ARG A 510 -10.96 -14.21 11.49
N PHE A 511 -11.31 -13.78 12.69
CA PHE A 511 -12.68 -13.36 13.04
C PHE A 511 -13.72 -14.46 12.76
N LEU A 512 -13.38 -15.72 13.05
CA LEU A 512 -14.27 -16.87 12.88
C LEU A 512 -14.80 -17.27 14.26
N ASN A 513 -15.91 -16.66 14.65
CA ASN A 513 -16.46 -16.77 16.01
C ASN A 513 -16.97 -18.18 16.31
N ASP A 514 -17.49 -18.86 15.29
CA ASP A 514 -18.14 -20.17 15.45
C ASP A 514 -17.23 -21.35 15.07
N LEU A 515 -15.98 -21.10 14.68
CA LEU A 515 -15.07 -22.15 14.23
C LEU A 515 -14.64 -23.05 15.40
N GLU A 516 -15.25 -24.22 15.47
CA GLU A 516 -14.95 -25.31 16.39
C GLU A 516 -13.94 -26.25 15.72
N TYR A 517 -12.66 -25.94 15.91
CA TYR A 517 -11.55 -26.69 15.33
C TYR A 517 -10.39 -26.72 16.31
N ASP A 518 -9.69 -27.85 16.40
CA ASP A 518 -8.55 -28.01 17.29
C ASP A 518 -7.22 -28.05 16.52
N HIS A 519 -6.14 -27.80 17.25
CA HIS A 519 -4.80 -27.71 16.68
C HIS A 519 -4.30 -29.04 16.10
N ASP A 520 -4.73 -30.19 16.63
CA ASP A 520 -4.31 -31.51 16.15
C ASP A 520 -5.03 -31.90 14.86
N ARG A 521 -6.32 -31.60 14.75
CA ARG A 521 -7.09 -31.65 13.49
C ARG A 521 -6.46 -30.74 12.45
N LEU A 522 -6.07 -29.52 12.83
CA LEU A 522 -5.40 -28.60 11.91
C LEU A 522 -4.11 -29.21 11.34
N LYS A 523 -3.25 -29.77 12.19
CA LYS A 523 -2.01 -30.45 11.75
C LYS A 523 -2.29 -31.64 10.82
N ARG A 524 -3.29 -32.47 11.14
CA ARG A 524 -3.67 -33.62 10.31
C ARG A 524 -4.22 -33.20 8.96
N SER A 525 -5.07 -32.18 8.94
CA SER A 525 -5.72 -31.66 7.73
C SER A 525 -4.76 -30.88 6.84
N PHE A 526 -3.80 -30.13 7.41
CA PHE A 526 -2.87 -29.27 6.67
C PHE A 526 -1.41 -29.73 6.81
N ARG A 527 -1.05 -30.81 6.11
CA ARG A 527 0.25 -31.49 6.28
C ARG A 527 1.48 -30.65 5.85
N LYS A 528 1.30 -29.66 4.97
CA LYS A 528 2.38 -28.79 4.46
C LYS A 528 2.48 -27.45 5.18
N LEU A 529 1.64 -27.23 6.19
CA LEU A 529 1.56 -25.95 6.88
C LEU A 529 2.75 -25.75 7.81
N LYS A 530 3.38 -24.58 7.70
CA LYS A 530 4.48 -24.20 8.60
C LYS A 530 3.97 -23.28 9.71
N PRO A 531 4.37 -23.45 10.98
CA PRO A 531 3.90 -22.63 12.09
C PRO A 531 4.03 -21.12 11.84
N GLU A 532 5.15 -20.67 11.28
CA GLU A 532 5.43 -19.26 10.96
C GLU A 532 4.53 -18.66 9.87
N ASN A 533 3.81 -19.51 9.12
CA ASN A 533 2.89 -19.12 8.06
C ASN A 533 1.41 -19.33 8.43
N THR A 534 1.15 -19.68 9.69
CA THR A 534 -0.18 -19.88 10.24
C THR A 534 -0.60 -18.70 11.09
N GLU A 535 -1.81 -18.22 10.86
CA GLU A 535 -2.42 -17.20 11.70
C GLU A 535 -3.83 -17.60 12.09
N ILE A 536 -4.09 -17.64 13.40
CA ILE A 536 -5.40 -17.87 13.98
C ILE A 536 -5.69 -16.71 14.92
N HIS A 537 -6.50 -15.76 14.46
CA HIS A 537 -6.73 -14.49 15.15
C HIS A 537 -8.21 -14.23 15.36
N ALA A 538 -8.63 -13.95 16.60
CA ALA A 538 -10.04 -13.77 16.95
C ALA A 538 -10.92 -14.96 16.50
N CYS A 539 -10.55 -16.16 16.95
CA CYS A 539 -11.30 -17.41 16.77
C CYS A 539 -11.53 -18.04 18.16
N PRO A 540 -12.51 -17.56 18.94
CA PRO A 540 -12.68 -17.88 20.35
C PRO A 540 -12.96 -19.36 20.62
N LYS A 541 -13.64 -20.06 19.70
CA LYS A 541 -13.93 -21.50 19.80
C LYS A 541 -12.82 -22.42 19.26
N PHE A 542 -11.72 -21.85 18.75
CA PHE A 542 -10.60 -22.64 18.29
C PHE A 542 -9.81 -23.19 19.49
N ILE A 543 -9.74 -24.52 19.59
CA ILE A 543 -9.06 -25.20 20.69
C ILE A 543 -7.56 -25.22 20.39
N ARG A 544 -6.82 -24.35 21.09
CA ARG A 544 -5.35 -24.37 21.07
C ARG A 544 -4.91 -25.49 22.01
N GLY A 545 -4.29 -26.54 21.47
CA GLY A 545 -3.72 -27.62 22.29
C GLY A 545 -2.76 -27.07 23.34
N GLN A 546 -2.58 -27.81 24.44
CA GLN A 546 -1.66 -27.47 25.53
C GLN A 546 -0.22 -27.29 25.04
#